data_AF-X1DRD7-F1
#
_entry.id   AF-X1DRD7-F1
#
_cell.length_a   1.000
_cell.length_b   1.000
_cell.length_c   1.000
_cell.angle_alpha   90.00
_cell.angle_beta   90.00
_cell.angle_gamma   90.00
#
_symmetry.space_group_name_H-M   'P 1'
#
loop_
_entity.id
_entity.type
_entity.pdbx_description
1 polymer ?
#
loop_
_entity_poly.entity_id
_entity_poly.type
_entity_poly.pdbx_seq_one_letter_code
_entity_poly.pdbx_strand_id
1 'polypeptide(L)' 'MNRQEILKKTELFVKETLSKDSTGHDWWHIHRVRNLAKRIALHEDADIFIVELAALLHDIGDYKFFQETKKPG' A
#
# COMPACT_ATOMS: atom_id res chain seq x y z
N MET A 1 -11.69 9.31 15.16
CA MET A 1 -10.72 9.41 14.05
C MET A 1 -11.51 9.38 12.76
N ASN A 2 -11.32 10.37 11.90
CA ASN A 2 -12.01 10.45 10.62
C ASN A 2 -11.38 9.49 9.60
N ARG A 3 -12.17 8.97 8.66
CA ARG A 3 -11.68 8.10 7.56
C ARG A 3 -10.52 8.73 6.80
N GLN A 4 -10.56 10.05 6.57
CA GLN A 4 -9.47 10.79 5.94
C GLN A 4 -8.20 10.85 6.80
N GLU A 5 -8.31 10.94 8.13
CA GLU A 5 -7.14 10.91 9.01
C GLU A 5 -6.47 9.54 8.99
N ILE A 6 -7.27 8.47 8.95
CA ILE A 6 -6.76 7.10 8.84
C ILE A 6 -5.99 6.94 7.53
N LEU A 7 -6.56 7.36 6.39
CA LEU A 7 -5.86 7.32 5.10
C LEU A 7 -4.55 8.10 5.14
N LYS A 8 -4.56 9.32 5.69
CA LYS A 8 -3.37 10.15 5.76
C LYS A 8 -2.28 9.55 6.66
N LYS A 9 -2.67 8.94 7.80
CA LYS A 9 -1.74 8.23 8.68
C LYS A 9 -1.16 6.99 7.99
N THR A 10 -1.99 6.21 7.32
CA THR A 10 -1.53 5.04 6.55
C THR A 10 -0.60 5.46 5.42
N GLU A 11 -0.93 6.52 4.69
CA GLU A 11 -0.10 7.06 3.61
C GLU A 11 1.29 7.46 4.10
N LEU A 12 1.35 8.18 5.22
CA LEU A 12 2.61 8.55 5.86
C LEU A 12 3.40 7.31 6.29
N PHE A 13 2.74 6.36 6.94
CA PHE A 13 3.37 5.10 7.37
C PHE A 13 3.96 4.32 6.20
N VAL A 14 3.24 4.23 5.08
CA VAL A 14 3.69 3.55 3.86
C VAL A 14 4.90 4.26 3.27
N LYS A 15 4.82 5.59 3.15
CA LYS A 15 5.90 6.41 2.62
C LYS A 15 7.17 6.31 3.48
N GLU A 16 7.03 6.32 4.81
CA GLU A 16 8.14 6.13 5.74
C GLU A 16 8.74 4.71 5.64
N THR A 17 7.89 3.69 5.52
CA THR A 17 8.33 2.30 5.40
C THR A 17 9.14 2.10 4.12
N LEU A 18 8.65 2.62 2.99
CA LEU A 18 9.34 2.53 1.70
C LEU A 18 10.55 3.47 1.58
N SER A 19 10.56 4.61 2.27
CA SER A 19 11.73 5.51 2.29
C SER A 19 12.97 4.91 2.94
N LYS A 20 12.79 3.87 3.77
CA LYS A 20 13.89 3.12 4.37
C LYS A 20 14.52 2.13 3.40
N ASP A 21 13.84 1.79 2.31
CA ASP A 21 14.38 1.03 1.21
C ASP A 21 14.99 2.01 0.19
N SER A 22 16.32 2.10 0.19
CA SER A 22 17.12 3.16 -0.43
C SER A 22 17.05 3.23 -1.97
N THR A 23 16.17 2.47 -2.61
CA THR A 23 16.02 2.40 -4.07
C THR A 23 14.96 3.35 -4.62
N GLY A 24 14.08 3.92 -3.78
CA GLY A 24 13.09 4.92 -4.21
C GLY A 24 12.08 4.43 -5.26
N HIS A 25 12.02 3.13 -5.52
CA HIS A 25 11.27 2.56 -6.64
C HIS A 25 9.80 2.25 -6.31
N ASP A 26 9.44 2.09 -5.05
CA ASP A 26 8.14 1.47 -4.71
C ASP A 26 7.04 2.46 -4.35
N TRP A 27 7.38 3.66 -3.86
CA TRP A 27 6.35 4.67 -3.51
C TRP A 27 5.52 5.07 -4.74
N TRP A 28 6.19 5.27 -5.88
CA TRP A 28 5.52 5.60 -7.13
C TRP A 28 4.67 4.43 -7.66
N HIS A 29 5.05 3.18 -7.37
CA HIS A 29 4.22 2.01 -7.68
C HIS A 29 2.89 2.09 -6.91
N ILE A 30 2.95 2.20 -5.58
CA ILE A 30 1.76 2.31 -4.71
C ILE A 30 0.89 3.51 -5.10
N HIS A 31 1.50 4.67 -5.36
CA HIS A 31 0.75 5.86 -5.75
C HIS A 31 -0.01 5.68 -7.08
N ARG A 32 0.58 5.02 -8.08
CA ARG A 32 -0.12 4.71 -9.34
C ARG A 32 -1.26 3.72 -9.11
N VAL A 33 -1.02 2.65 -8.36
CA VAL A 33 -2.04 1.63 -8.03
C VAL A 33 -3.21 2.25 -7.29
N ARG A 34 -2.96 3.05 -6.25
CA ARG A 34 -3.99 3.78 -5.50
C ARG A 34 -4.85 4.66 -6.41
N ASN A 35 -4.24 5.44 -7.31
CA ASN A 35 -4.98 6.32 -8.21
C ASN A 35 -5.85 5.55 -9.19
N LEU A 36 -5.35 4.42 -9.71
CA LEU A 36 -6.12 3.55 -10.58
C LEU A 36 -7.28 2.89 -9.83
N ALA A 37 -7.00 2.31 -8.65
CA ALA A 37 -8.00 1.67 -7.80
C ALA A 37 -9.12 2.65 -7.40
N LYS A 38 -8.77 3.90 -7.08
CA LYS A 38 -9.75 4.96 -6.80
C LYS A 38 -10.66 5.26 -7.99
N ARG A 39 -10.12 5.30 -9.21
CA ARG A 39 -10.92 5.52 -10.43
C ARG A 39 -11.87 4.36 -10.69
N ILE A 40 -11.40 3.13 -10.49
CA ILE A 40 -12.23 1.93 -10.62
C ILE A 40 -13.33 1.95 -9.56
N ALA A 41 -13.00 2.24 -8.30
CA ALA A 41 -13.97 2.32 -7.21
C ALA A 41 -15.08 3.36 -7.46
N LEU A 42 -14.71 4.51 -8.04
CA LEU A 42 -15.68 5.53 -8.45
C LEU A 42 -16.63 5.05 -9.56
N HIS A 43 -16.15 4.19 -10.45
CA HIS A 43 -16.96 3.67 -11.55
C HIS A 43 -17.88 2.52 -11.10
N GLU A 44 -17.40 1.69 -10.18
CA GLU A 44 -18.10 0.51 -9.64
C GLU A 44 -18.97 0.84 -8.42
N ASP A 45 -19.11 2.13 -8.05
CA ASP A 45 -19.80 2.59 -6.83
C ASP A 45 -19.32 1.87 -5.54
N ALA A 46 -18.02 1.58 -5.48
CA ALA A 46 -17.40 0.90 -4.36
C ALA A 46 -16.95 1.87 -3.25
N ASP A 47 -16.76 1.37 -2.02
CA ASP A 47 -16.26 2.18 -0.92
C ASP A 47 -14.79 2.59 -1.15
N ILE A 48 -14.61 3.83 -1.62
CA ILE A 48 -13.32 4.45 -1.90
C ILE A 48 -12.39 4.39 -0.68
N PHE A 49 -12.91 4.50 0.54
CA PHE A 49 -12.08 4.43 1.74
C PHE A 49 -11.43 3.05 1.90
N ILE A 50 -12.19 1.97 1.69
CA ILE A 50 -11.67 0.61 1.77
C ILE A 50 -10.67 0.35 0.63
N VAL A 51 -11.01 0.78 -0.58
CA VAL A 51 -10.16 0.57 -1.76
C VAL A 51 -8.83 1.33 -1.64
N GLU A 52 -8.85 2.59 -1.22
CA GLU A 52 -7.61 3.37 -1.01
C GLU A 52 -6.76 2.76 0.12
N LEU A 53 -7.38 2.27 1.19
CA LEU A 53 -6.66 1.65 2.30
C LEU A 53 -6.00 0.33 1.90
N ALA A 54 -6.71 -0.53 1.16
CA ALA A 54 -6.19 -1.77 0.62
C ALA A 54 -5.03 -1.53 -0.36
N ALA A 55 -5.20 -0.55 -1.26
CA ALA A 55 -4.15 -0.17 -2.22
C ALA A 55 -2.92 0.43 -1.54
N LEU A 56 -3.05 1.12 -0.41
CA LEU A 56 -1.88 1.62 0.33
C LEU A 56 -1.09 0.49 1.02
N LEU A 57 -1.77 -0.53 1.53
CA LEU A 57 -1.15 -1.57 2.37
C LEU A 57 -0.73 -2.84 1.63
N HIS A 58 -1.19 -3.05 0.39
CA HIS A 58 -0.95 -4.30 -0.36
C HIS A 58 0.54 -4.67 -0.46
N ASP A 59 1.40 -3.68 -0.71
CA ASP A 59 2.84 -3.86 -0.93
C ASP A 59 3.63 -4.01 0.39
N ILE A 60 3.09 -3.48 1.50
CA ILE A 60 3.75 -3.59 2.81
C ILE A 60 3.61 -5.00 3.39
N GLY A 61 2.52 -5.69 3.06
CA GLY A 61 2.28 -7.07 3.47
C GLY A 61 3.27 -8.06 2.88
N ASP A 62 3.84 -7.77 1.71
CA ASP A 62 4.73 -8.66 0.98
C ASP A 62 6.18 -8.66 1.51
N TYR A 63 6.60 -7.58 2.18
CA TYR A 63 7.97 -7.45 2.72
C TYR A 63 8.34 -8.47 3.82
N LYS A 64 7.39 -9.27 4.33
CA LYS A 64 7.62 -10.14 5.49
C LYS A 64 7.45 -11.65 5.32
N PHE A 65 7.10 -12.21 4.16
CA PHE A 65 6.66 -13.61 4.14
C PHE A 65 7.27 -14.60 3.15
N PHE A 66 8.40 -14.31 2.50
CA PHE A 66 9.22 -15.39 1.89
C PHE A 66 10.72 -15.24 2.15
N GLN A 67 11.12 -15.26 3.42
CA GLN A 67 12.32 -16.03 3.76
C GLN A 67 11.86 -17.44 4.14
N GLU A 68 11.48 -18.24 3.14
CA GLU A 68 11.59 -19.68 3.29
C GLU A 68 13.06 -19.96 3.60
N THR A 69 13.32 -20.28 4.86
CA THR A 69 14.59 -20.84 5.30
C THR A 69 14.88 -22.05 4.42
N LYS A 70 15.78 -21.90 3.45
CA LYS A 70 16.42 -23.04 2.79
C LYS A 70 17.02 -23.90 3.90
N LYS A 71 16.40 -25.04 4.20
CA LYS A 71 17.08 -26.11 4.91
C LYS A 71 18.08 -26.74 3.91
N PRO A 72 19.39 -26.76 4.21
CA PRO A 72 20.29 -27.61 3.46
C PRO A 72 20.00 -29.05 3.88
N GLY A 73 19.62 -29.89 2.92
CA GLY A 73 19.55 -31.35 3.03
C GLY A 73 20.54 -31.95 2.06
#